data_AF-A0A0F9B2F4-F1
#
_entry.id   AF-A0A0F9B2F4-F1
#
_cell.length_a   1.000
_cell.length_b   1.000
_cell.length_c   1.000
_cell.angle_alpha   90.00
_cell.angle_beta   90.00
_cell.angle_gamma   90.00
#
_symmetry.space_group_name_H-M   'P 1'
#
loop_
_entity.id
_entity.type
_entity.pdbx_description
1 polymer ?
#
loop_
_entity_poly.entity_id
_entity_poly.type
_entity_poly.pdbx_seq_one_letter_code
_entity_poly.pdbx_strand_id
1 'polypeptide(L)'
;MHTPGPWEIIISPDDGHRHILAVVQGSHKNVCALSVRSIRETDANAHLIAAAPELLEACEEIKEWLMYIGSKVTFVHLDAAIAKATGI
;
A
#
# COMPACT_ATOMS: atom_id res chain seq x y z
N MET A 1 9.68 -4.17 8.68
CA MET A 1 9.88 -5.05 7.51
C MET A 1 8.79 -4.66 6.51
N HIS A 2 9.18 -4.02 5.42
CA HIS A 2 8.29 -3.50 4.38
C HIS A 2 8.19 -4.51 3.23
N THR A 3 7.03 -4.65 2.60
CA THR A 3 6.85 -5.48 1.38
C THR A 3 6.87 -4.55 0.17
N PRO A 4 7.99 -4.46 -0.57
CA PRO A 4 8.09 -3.53 -1.70
C PRO A 4 7.03 -3.82 -2.77
N GLY A 5 6.53 -2.76 -3.40
CA GLY A 5 5.69 -2.86 -4.59
C GLY A 5 6.49 -3.33 -5.82
N PRO A 6 5.80 -3.56 -6.95
CA PRO A 6 4.37 -3.36 -7.16
C PRO A 6 3.51 -4.48 -6.54
N TRP A 7 2.28 -4.14 -6.17
CA TRP A 7 1.27 -5.11 -5.75
C TRP A 7 0.15 -5.22 -6.79
N GLU A 8 -0.21 -6.45 -7.15
CA GLU A 8 -1.22 -6.73 -8.16
C GLU A 8 -2.49 -7.30 -7.52
N ILE A 9 -3.64 -6.90 -8.07
CA ILE A 9 -4.94 -7.47 -7.70
C ILE A 9 -5.23 -8.63 -8.64
N ILE A 10 -5.33 -9.84 -8.06
CA ILE A 10 -5.73 -11.04 -8.80
C ILE A 10 -7.12 -11.48 -8.33
N ILE A 11 -7.98 -11.78 -9.30
CA ILE A 11 -9.29 -12.34 -9.05
C ILE A 11 -9.15 -13.86 -9.15
N SER A 12 -9.45 -14.56 -8.05
CA SER A 12 -9.51 -16.02 -8.07
C SER A 12 -10.68 -16.48 -8.95
N PRO A 13 -10.42 -17.34 -9.95
CA PRO A 13 -11.46 -17.82 -10.85
C PRO A 13 -12.47 -18.75 -10.16
N ASP A 14 -12.08 -19.38 -9.04
CA ASP A 14 -12.85 -20.47 -8.43
C ASP A 14 -13.93 -19.96 -7.47
N ASP A 15 -13.69 -18.85 -6.79
CA ASP A 15 -14.53 -18.33 -5.71
C ASP A 15 -14.80 -16.81 -5.82
N GLY A 16 -14.21 -16.15 -6.82
CA GLY A 16 -14.35 -14.71 -7.04
C GLY A 16 -13.62 -13.85 -6.00
N HIS A 17 -12.84 -14.45 -5.09
CA HIS A 17 -12.09 -13.72 -4.08
C HIS A 17 -11.02 -12.82 -4.73
N ARG A 18 -10.73 -11.70 -4.06
CA ARG A 18 -9.64 -10.80 -4.47
C ARG A 18 -8.40 -11.10 -3.64
N HIS A 19 -7.29 -11.34 -4.33
CA HIS A 19 -5.98 -11.48 -3.75
C HIS A 19 -5.13 -10.28 -4.13
N ILE A 20 -4.37 -9.79 -3.16
CA ILE A 20 -3.33 -8.79 -3.41
C ILE A 20 -2.01 -9.52 -3.29
N LEU A 21 -1.24 -9.49 -4.37
CA LEU A 21 0.03 -10.21 -4.48
C LEU A 21 1.17 -9.22 -4.68
N ALA A 22 2.23 -9.36 -3.91
CA ALA A 22 3.48 -8.66 -4.16
C ALA A 22 4.29 -9.42 -5.20
N VAL A 23 4.84 -8.71 -6.19
CA VAL A 23 5.75 -9.29 -7.19
C VAL A 23 7.18 -9.16 -6.69
N VAL A 24 7.74 -10.25 -6.17
CA VAL A 24 9.11 -10.28 -5.65
C VAL A 24 9.96 -11.20 -6.52
N GLN A 25 10.92 -10.62 -7.26
CA GLN A 25 11.83 -11.36 -8.14
C GLN A 25 11.09 -12.27 -9.15
N GLY A 26 9.98 -11.78 -9.72
CA GLY A 26 9.15 -12.53 -10.67
C GLY A 26 8.27 -13.62 -10.03
N SER A 27 8.22 -13.71 -8.70
CA SER A 27 7.34 -14.62 -7.96
C SER A 27 6.25 -13.84 -7.23
N HIS A 28 5.02 -14.38 -7.24
CA HIS A 28 3.91 -13.80 -6.49
C HIS A 28 3.95 -14.24 -5.02
N LYS A 29 3.84 -13.29 -4.11
CA LYS A 29 3.66 -13.53 -2.67
C LYS A 29 2.33 -12.96 -2.21
N ASN A 30 1.54 -13.75 -1.50
CA ASN A 30 0.24 -13.30 -0.99
C ASN A 30 0.43 -12.24 0.11
N VAL A 31 -0.11 -11.05 -0.11
CA VAL A 31 -0.14 -9.92 0.84
C VAL A 31 -1.46 -9.93 1.61
N CYS A 32 -2.57 -10.10 0.89
CA CYS A 32 -3.91 -10.08 1.47
C CYS A 32 -4.87 -10.94 0.64
N ALA A 33 -5.81 -11.61 1.32
CA ALA A 33 -6.97 -12.21 0.71
C ALA A 33 -8.23 -11.51 1.26
N LEU A 34 -9.04 -10.94 0.37
CA LEU A 34 -10.27 -10.27 0.72
C LEU A 34 -11.44 -11.23 0.53
N SER A 35 -12.26 -11.39 1.58
CA SER A 35 -13.48 -12.18 1.50
C SER A 35 -14.63 -11.34 0.94
N VAL A 36 -15.39 -11.93 0.02
CA VAL A 36 -16.47 -11.22 -0.66
C VAL A 36 -17.69 -11.11 0.26
N ARG A 37 -17.92 -9.91 0.81
CA ARG A 37 -19.21 -9.53 1.41
C ARG A 37 -20.04 -8.65 0.46
N SER A 38 -19.35 -7.84 -0.34
CA SER A 38 -19.89 -6.98 -1.40
C SER A 38 -18.81 -6.77 -2.46
N ILE A 39 -19.10 -7.03 -3.73
CA ILE A 39 -18.11 -6.92 -4.83
C ILE A 39 -17.53 -5.51 -4.91
N ARG A 40 -18.39 -4.48 -4.84
CA ARG A 40 -17.96 -3.07 -4.97
C ARG A 40 -17.04 -2.62 -3.83
N GLU A 41 -17.38 -3.01 -2.60
CA GLU A 41 -16.57 -2.69 -1.43
C GLU A 41 -15.24 -3.44 -1.47
N THR A 42 -15.27 -4.70 -1.89
CA THR A 42 -14.08 -5.55 -2.02
C THR A 42 -13.13 -4.99 -3.09
N ASP A 43 -13.65 -4.56 -4.24
CA ASP A 43 -12.85 -3.94 -5.30
C ASP A 43 -12.24 -2.61 -4.84
N ALA A 44 -13.02 -1.75 -4.19
CA ALA A 44 -12.52 -0.48 -3.65
C ALA A 44 -11.39 -0.70 -2.61
N ASN A 45 -11.58 -1.64 -1.69
CA ASN A 45 -10.57 -1.99 -0.70
C ASN A 45 -9.34 -2.62 -1.35
N ALA A 46 -9.52 -3.45 -2.39
CA ALA A 46 -8.41 -4.06 -3.12
C ALA A 46 -7.54 -3.00 -3.80
N HIS A 47 -8.16 -2.04 -4.49
CA HIS A 47 -7.46 -0.90 -5.09
C HIS A 47 -6.73 -0.05 -4.05
N LEU A 48 -7.37 0.24 -2.92
CA LEU A 48 -6.76 1.03 -1.84
C LEU A 48 -5.51 0.35 -1.27
N ILE A 49 -5.58 -0.95 -1.00
CA ILE A 49 -4.44 -1.69 -0.44
C ILE A 49 -3.35 -1.86 -1.50
N ALA A 50 -3.70 -2.15 -2.76
CA ALA A 50 -2.72 -2.32 -3.83
C ALA A 50 -1.89 -1.05 -4.08
N ALA A 51 -2.47 0.13 -3.86
CA ALA A 51 -1.78 1.42 -3.97
C ALA A 51 -0.90 1.79 -2.77
N ALA A 52 -0.82 0.94 -1.73
CA ALA A 52 -0.08 1.28 -0.50
C ALA A 52 1.42 1.55 -0.72
N PRO A 53 2.15 0.83 -1.60
CA PRO A 53 3.53 1.16 -1.92
C PRO A 53 3.70 2.56 -2.51
N GLU A 54 2.88 2.93 -3.50
CA GLU A 54 2.92 4.24 -4.17
C GLU A 54 2.48 5.36 -3.22
N LEU A 55 1.54 5.08 -2.30
CA LEU A 55 1.16 6.02 -1.25
C LEU A 55 2.30 6.26 -0.24
N LEU A 56 3.11 5.24 0.08
CA LEU A 56 4.29 5.41 0.92
C LEU A 56 5.34 6.27 0.20
N GLU A 57 5.64 5.97 -1.05
CA GLU A 57 6.58 6.74 -1.88
C GLU A 57 6.15 8.22 -1.95
N ALA A 58 4.88 8.49 -2.24
CA ALA A 58 4.35 9.85 -2.24
C ALA A 58 4.48 10.55 -0.87
N CYS A 59 4.30 9.83 0.25
CA CYS A 59 4.50 10.38 1.58
C CYS A 59 5.97 10.76 1.84
N GLU A 60 6.91 9.92 1.38
CA GLU A 60 8.35 10.16 1.48
C GLU A 60 8.76 11.36 0.62
N GLU A 61 8.31 11.44 -0.64
CA GLU A 61 8.57 12.57 -1.53
C GLU A 61 8.03 13.90 -0.97
N ILE A 62 6.80 13.90 -0.44
CA ILE A 62 6.20 15.08 0.18
C ILE A 62 7.04 15.52 1.39
N LYS A 63 7.49 14.59 2.22
CA LYS A 63 8.33 14.89 3.38
C LYS A 63 9.65 15.53 2.96
N GLU A 64 10.32 14.98 1.95
CA GLU A 64 11.56 15.52 1.40
C GLU A 64 11.36 16.93 0.84
N TRP A 65 10.30 17.14 0.06
CA TRP A 65 9.97 18.45 -0.50
C TRP A 65 9.69 19.50 0.59
N LEU A 66 8.96 19.12 1.64
CA LEU A 66 8.65 19.99 2.77
C LEU A 66 9.90 20.37 3.58
N MET A 67 10.86 19.45 3.72
CA MET A 67 12.17 19.74 4.32
C MET A 67 12.99 20.68 3.44
N TYR A 68 12.97 20.48 2.12
CA TYR A 68 13.69 21.31 1.16
C TYR A 68 13.23 22.78 1.18
N ILE A 69 11.93 23.04 1.28
CA ILE A 69 11.39 24.41 1.37
C ILE A 69 11.56 25.07 2.75
N GLY A 70 12.24 24.42 3.70
CA GLY A 70 12.53 24.97 5.02
C GLY A 70 11.31 25.09 5.93
N SER A 71 10.28 24.28 5.70
CA SER A 71 9.09 24.27 6.57
C SER A 71 9.49 23.86 7.99
N LYS A 72 9.11 24.68 8.99
CA LYS A 72 9.30 24.37 10.42
C LYS A 72 8.14 23.56 11.01
N VAL A 73 7.20 23.10 10.17
CA VAL A 73 6.05 22.33 10.62
C VAL A 73 6.50 20.93 11.03
N THR A 74 6.10 20.50 12.22
CA THR A 74 6.25 19.10 12.65
C THR A 74 5.24 18.23 11.92
N PHE A 75 5.70 17.22 11.18
CA PHE A 75 4.84 16.35 10.38
C PHE A 75 4.38 15.10 11.15
N VAL A 76 3.89 15.29 12.38
CA VAL A 76 3.58 14.19 13.32
C VAL A 76 2.76 13.06 12.68
N HIS A 77 1.76 13.41 11.88
CA HIS A 77 0.92 12.42 11.19
C HIS A 77 1.61 11.73 10.00
N LEU A 78 2.43 12.47 9.24
CA LEU A 78 3.20 11.93 8.13
C LEU A 78 4.30 11.00 8.62
N ASP A 79 5.04 11.43 9.65
CA ASP A 79 6.07 10.65 10.31
C ASP A 79 5.48 9.36 10.91
N ALA A 80 4.34 9.46 11.59
CA ALA A 80 3.65 8.29 12.13
C ALA A 80 3.16 7.34 11.02
N ALA A 81 2.68 7.86 9.89
CA ALA A 81 2.24 7.04 8.76
C ALA A 81 3.41 6.28 8.12
N ILE A 82 4.53 6.96 7.86
CA ILE A 82 5.76 6.36 7.31
C ILE A 82 6.34 5.32 8.28
N ALA A 83 6.43 5.66 9.57
CA ALA A 83 6.92 4.75 10.61
C ALA A 83 6.08 3.47 10.67
N LYS A 84 4.74 3.61 10.65
CA LYS A 84 3.82 2.48 10.60
C LYS A 84 4.00 1.61 9.35
N ALA A 85 4.20 2.21 8.18
CA ALA A 85 4.37 1.49 6.91
C ALA A 85 5.71 0.75 6.83
N THR A 86 6.78 1.32 7.38
CA THR A 86 8.14 0.75 7.37
C THR A 86 8.42 -0.20 8.53
N GLY A 87 7.63 -0.09 9.61
CA GLY A 87 7.75 -0.88 10.83
C GLY A 87 8.85 -0.36 11.75
N ILE A 88 8.96 0.96 11.86
CA ILE A 88 9.91 1.70 12.72
C ILE A 88 9.16 2.35 13.89
#